data_AF-A0A255RCX6-F1
#
_entry.id   AF-A0A255RCX6-F1
#
_cell.length_a   1.000
_cell.length_b   1.000
_cell.length_c   1.000
_cell.angle_alpha   90.00
_cell.angle_beta   90.00
_cell.angle_gamma   90.00
#
_symmetry.space_group_name_H-M   'P 1'
#
loop_
_entity.id
_entity.type
_entity.pdbx_description
1 polymer ?
#
loop_
_entity_poly.entity_id
_entity_poly.type
_entity_poly.pdbx_seq_one_letter_code
_entity_poly.pdbx_strand_id
1 'polypeptide(L)' 'MASGWLRKARRVGPISEADLLARIDKGEISPETLVQSVKTRNKWVPMNKVGPAMDRWRKAHADEVD' A
#
# COMPACT_ATOMS: atom_id res chain seq x y z
N MET A 1 -22.37 -23.40 12.27
CA MET A 1 -21.19 -23.01 11.47
C MET A 1 -21.62 -21.98 10.45
N ALA A 2 -21.27 -20.71 10.62
CA ALA A 2 -21.46 -19.68 9.61
C ALA A 2 -20.09 -19.09 9.26
N SER A 3 -19.69 -19.31 8.01
CA SER A 3 -18.46 -18.81 7.40
C SER A 3 -18.49 -17.29 7.28
N GLY A 4 -17.97 -16.59 8.28
CA GLY A 4 -17.75 -15.14 8.22
C GLY A 4 -16.43 -14.80 7.50
N TRP A 5 -16.38 -14.97 6.18
CA TRP A 5 -15.18 -14.74 5.36
C TRP A 5 -14.96 -13.29 4.88
N LEU A 6 -15.66 -12.32 5.46
CA LEU A 6 -15.38 -10.90 5.21
C LEU A 6 -14.39 -10.40 6.26
N ARG A 7 -13.08 -10.61 6.00
CA ARG A 7 -12.01 -9.95 6.75
C ARG A 7 -12.19 -8.44 6.61
N LYS A 8 -12.80 -7.81 7.60
CA LYS A 8 -12.91 -6.34 7.74
C LYS A 8 -11.53 -5.73 7.43
N ALA A 9 -11.45 -4.89 6.41
CA ALA A 9 -10.18 -4.25 6.03
C ALA A 9 -9.57 -3.56 7.25
N ARG A 10 -8.38 -4.01 7.66
CA ARG A 10 -7.70 -3.52 8.86
C ARG A 10 -6.99 -2.21 8.53
N ARG A 11 -7.29 -1.16 9.28
CA ARG A 11 -6.50 0.08 9.26
C ARG A 11 -5.22 -0.12 10.08
N VAL A 12 -4.09 0.22 9.49
CA VAL A 12 -2.77 0.14 10.12
C VAL A 12 -2.09 1.49 9.98
N GLY A 13 -1.57 2.03 11.08
CA GLY A 13 -0.85 3.31 11.09
C GLY A 13 -1.05 4.11 12.38
N PRO A 14 -0.43 5.30 12.49
CA PRO A 14 0.46 5.90 11.49
C PRO A 14 1.78 5.12 11.35
N ILE A 15 2.34 5.10 10.14
CA ILE A 15 3.69 4.59 9.86
C ILE A 15 4.51 5.69 9.18
N SER A 16 5.84 5.61 9.28
CA SER A 16 6.69 6.56 8.59
C SER A 16 6.71 6.31 7.07
N GLU A 17 7.19 7.30 6.30
CA GLU A 17 7.43 7.11 4.86
C GLU A 17 8.47 6.01 4.62
N ALA A 18 9.51 5.93 5.45
CA ALA A 18 10.52 4.87 5.36
C ALA A 18 9.92 3.47 5.60
N ASP A 19 9.03 3.32 6.59
CA ASP A 19 8.36 2.04 6.84
C ASP A 19 7.45 1.64 5.68
N LEU A 20 6.73 2.60 5.08
CA LEU A 20 5.91 2.36 3.90
C LEU A 20 6.77 1.82 2.74
N LEU A 21 7.91 2.47 2.45
CA LEU A 21 8.82 2.05 1.40
C LEU A 21 9.45 0.68 1.68
N ALA A 22 9.85 0.41 2.92
CA ALA A 22 10.41 -0.89 3.31
C ALA A 22 9.39 -2.03 3.17
N ARG A 23 8.11 -1.76 3.38
CA ARG A 23 7.02 -2.73 3.17
C ARG A 23 6.71 -2.94 1.69
N ILE A 24 6.80 -1.89 0.88
CA ILE A 24 6.77 -1.99 -0.57
C ILE A 24 7.89 -2.93 -1.01
N ASP A 25 9.15 -2.66 -0.66
CA ASP A 25 10.30 -3.47 -1.08
C ASP A 25 10.20 -4.96 -0.71
N LYS A 26 9.42 -5.30 0.32
CA LYS A 26 9.18 -6.68 0.78
C LYS A 26 8.00 -7.37 0.08
N GLY A 27 7.29 -6.71 -0.81
CA GLY A 27 6.06 -7.23 -1.41
C GLY A 27 4.87 -7.30 -0.45
N GLU A 28 4.92 -6.59 0.70
CA GLU A 28 3.83 -6.62 1.68
C GLU A 28 2.66 -5.67 1.32
N ILE A 29 2.88 -4.79 0.33
CA ILE A 29 1.91 -3.77 -0.09
C ILE A 29 1.73 -3.83 -1.60
N SER A 30 0.49 -4.07 -2.02
CA SER A 30 0.11 -4.08 -3.42
C SER A 30 -0.27 -2.68 -3.93
N PRO A 31 -0.16 -2.40 -5.24
CA PRO A 31 -0.52 -1.11 -5.84
C PRO A 31 -1.96 -0.63 -5.54
N GLU A 32 -2.91 -1.53 -5.33
CA GLU A 32 -4.30 -1.22 -4.99
C GLU A 32 -4.52 -0.95 -3.51
N THR A 33 -3.53 -1.20 -2.64
CA THR A 33 -3.63 -0.92 -1.21
C THR A 33 -3.95 0.56 -0.98
N LEU A 34 -4.98 0.83 -0.18
CA LEU A 34 -5.37 2.19 0.16
C LEU A 34 -4.39 2.78 1.19
N VAL A 35 -3.87 3.96 0.88
CA VAL A 35 -2.96 4.73 1.75
C VAL A 35 -3.57 6.09 2.08
N GLN A 36 -3.20 6.64 3.23
CA GLN A 36 -3.68 7.93 3.72
C GLN A 36 -2.53 8.69 4.37
N SER A 37 -2.42 9.99 4.10
CA SER A 37 -1.50 10.89 4.80
C SER A 37 -2.02 12.32 4.73
N VAL A 38 -1.31 13.24 5.40
CA VAL A 38 -1.53 14.69 5.23
C VAL A 38 -1.39 15.13 3.78
N LYS A 39 -0.47 14.51 3.01
CA LYS A 39 -0.25 14.79 1.57
C LYS A 39 -1.45 14.37 0.72
N THR A 40 -2.25 13.40 1.18
CA THR A 40 -3.50 12.98 0.53
C THR A 40 -4.73 13.71 1.08
N ARG A 41 -4.54 14.82 1.82
CA ARG A 41 -5.62 15.57 2.51
C ARG A 41 -6.46 14.66 3.41
N ASN A 42 -5.81 13.68 4.05
CA ASN A 42 -6.46 12.66 4.87
C ASN A 42 -7.55 11.86 4.11
N LYS A 43 -7.44 11.73 2.79
CA LYS A 43 -8.28 10.81 2.00
C LYS A 43 -7.54 9.50 1.77
N TRP A 44 -8.29 8.40 1.81
CA TRP A 44 -7.80 7.10 1.38
C TRP A 44 -7.72 7.09 -0.15
N VAL A 45 -6.54 6.83 -0.68
CA VAL A 45 -6.29 6.73 -2.12
C VAL A 45 -5.51 5.44 -2.40
N PRO A 46 -5.75 4.76 -3.53
CA PRO A 46 -4.92 3.63 -3.94
C PRO A 46 -3.44 4.04 -4.07
N MET A 47 -2.52 3.18 -3.63
CA MET A 47 -1.07 3.45 -3.69
C MET A 47 -0.58 3.71 -5.11
N ASN A 48 -1.18 3.10 -6.13
CA ASN A 48 -0.85 3.33 -7.53
C ASN A 48 -1.10 4.77 -8.03
N LYS A 49 -1.84 5.60 -7.27
CA LYS A 49 -1.99 7.04 -7.51
C LYS A 49 -0.91 7.89 -6.82
N VAL A 50 -0.04 7.27 -6.01
CA VAL A 50 1.04 7.92 -5.29
C VAL A 50 2.35 7.68 -6.04
N GLY A 51 2.76 8.67 -6.84
CA GLY A 51 3.92 8.57 -7.74
C GLY A 51 5.18 7.99 -7.08
N PRO A 52 5.72 8.59 -6.00
CA PRO A 52 6.94 8.08 -5.35
C PRO A 52 6.84 6.64 -4.85
N ALA A 53 5.66 6.22 -4.37
CA ALA A 53 5.43 4.86 -3.91
C ALA A 53 5.36 3.88 -5.09
N MET A 54 4.68 4.27 -6.18
CA MET A 54 4.61 3.46 -7.40
C MET A 54 5.96 3.32 -8.09
N ASP A 55 6.77 4.37 -8.10
CA ASP A 55 8.14 4.34 -8.65
C ASP A 55 9.04 3.39 -7.85
N ARG A 56 8.89 3.36 -6.51
CA ARG A 56 9.57 2.37 -5.65
C ARG A 56 9.10 0.95 -5.97
N TRP A 57 7.78 0.75 -6.04
CA TRP A 57 7.19 -0.56 -6.30
C TRP A 57 7.70 -1.15 -7.62
N ARG A 58 7.67 -0.37 -8.71
CA ARG A 58 8.18 -0.82 -10.03
C ARG A 58 9.66 -1.17 -10.04
N LYS A 59 10.47 -0.46 -9.25
CA LYS A 59 11.91 -0.77 -9.11
C LYS A 59 12.16 -2.05 -8.31
N ALA A 60 11.36 -2.29 -7.28
CA ALA A 60 11.50 -3.45 -6.41
C ALA A 60 10.90 -4.74 -6.99
N HIS A 61 9.90 -4.63 -7.88
CA HIS A 61 9.14 -5.76 -8.44
C HIS A 61 9.15 -5.74 -9.98
N ALA A 62 10.29 -5.42 -10.59
CA ALA A 62 10.39 -5.28 -12.05
C ALA A 62 9.97 -6.58 -12.78
N ASP A 63 10.23 -7.74 -12.18
CA ASP A 63 9.92 -9.06 -12.74
C ASP A 63 8.42 -9.42 -12.69
N GLU A 64 7.58 -8.65 -11.98
CA GLU A 64 6.12 -8.88 -11.88
C GLU A 64 5.30 -8.14 -12.95
N VAL A 65 5.97 -7.37 -13.82
CA VAL A 65 5.33 -6.49 -14.82
C VAL A 65 5.42 -7.05 -16.25
N ASP A 66 6.01 -8.24 -16.43
CA ASP A 66 6.08 -8.99 -17.70
C ASP A 66 4.88 -9.94 -17.92
#